data_AF-A0A7K4VVP4-F1
#
_entry.id   AF-A0A7K4VVP4-F1
#
_cell.length_a   1.000
_cell.length_b   1.000
_cell.length_c   1.000
_cell.angle_alpha   90.00
_cell.angle_beta   90.00
_cell.angle_gamma   90.00
#
_symmetry.space_group_name_H-M   'P 1'
#
loop_
_entity.id
_entity.type
_entity.pdbx_description
1 polymer ?
#
loop_
_entity_poly.entity_id
_entity_poly.type
_entity_poly.pdbx_seq_one_letter_code
_entity_poly.pdbx_strand_id
1 'polypeptide(L)' 'MVEEWKPDIFAKFPVLQSFKARISNIPTIKKFLQPGSQRKPLIREEEVPKVMKIF' A
#
# COMPACT_ATOMS: atom_id res chain seq x y z
N MET A 1 0.72 -0.12 0.50
CA MET A 1 1.10 0.68 1.68
C MET A 1 2.57 1.02 1.46
N VAL A 2 3.00 2.23 1.80
CA VAL A 2 4.40 2.64 1.55
C VAL A 2 5.39 1.74 2.30
N GLU A 3 4.98 1.22 3.46
CA GLU A 3 5.77 0.25 4.22
C GLU A 3 6.02 -1.08 3.49
N GLU A 4 5.19 -1.44 2.50
CA GLU A 4 5.41 -2.64 1.69
C GLU A 4 6.65 -2.50 0.80
N TRP A 5 7.09 -1.26 0.53
CA TRP A 5 8.34 -0.96 -0.15
C TRP A 5 9.50 -0.78 0.83
N LYS A 6 9.23 -0.18 2.00
CA LYS A 6 10.24 0.08 3.04
C LYS A 6 9.61 0.04 4.43
N PRO A 7 9.80 -1.04 5.22
CA PRO A 7 9.12 -1.22 6.50
C PRO A 7 9.46 -0.13 7.52
N ASP A 8 10.70 0.36 7.52
CA ASP A 8 11.18 1.32 8.52
C ASP A 8 10.83 2.79 8.23
N ILE A 9 10.08 3.07 7.16
CA ILE A 9 9.86 4.45 6.69
C ILE A 9 9.16 5.33 7.73
N PHE A 10 8.33 4.74 8.60
CA PHE A 10 7.63 5.46 9.66
C PHE A 10 8.26 5.28 11.04
N ALA A 11 9.37 4.56 11.19
CA ALA A 11 9.98 4.25 12.48
C ALA A 11 10.28 5.51 13.33
N LYS A 12 10.67 6.61 12.68
CA LYS A 12 10.98 7.90 13.32
C LYS A 12 9.77 8.85 13.47
N PHE A 13 8.57 8.42 13.07
CA PHE A 13 7.38 9.26 12.98
C PHE A 13 6.18 8.65 13.72
N PRO A 14 6.15 8.69 15.06
CA PRO A 14 5.13 8.03 15.87
C PRO A 14 3.71 8.56 15.61
N VAL A 15 3.56 9.85 15.30
CA VAL A 15 2.26 10.45 14.94
C VAL A 15 1.74 9.91 13.61
N LEU A 16 2.61 9.67 12.63
CA LEU A 16 2.21 9.09 11.34
C LEU A 16 1.81 7.62 11.49
N GLN A 17 2.48 6.87 12.37
CA GLN A 17 2.10 5.49 12.68
C GLN A 17 0.69 5.43 13.30
N SER A 18 0.40 6.28 14.28
CA SER A 18 -0.92 6.31 14.93
C SER A 18 -2.02 6.78 13.97
N PHE A 19 -1.73 7.78 13.13
CA PHE A 19 -2.63 8.22 12.08
C PHE A 19 -2.96 7.09 11.10
N LYS A 20 -1.94 6.39 10.59
CA LYS A 20 -2.11 5.23 9.71
C LYS A 20 -2.98 4.14 10.35
N ALA A 21 -2.75 3.82 11.63
CA ALA A 21 -3.55 2.83 12.35
C ALA A 21 -5.03 3.25 12.42
N ARG A 22 -5.30 4.52 12.73
CA ARG A 22 -6.67 5.07 12.74
C ARG A 22 -7.34 4.99 11.37
N ILE A 23 -6.65 5.39 10.31
CA ILE A 23 -7.19 5.37 8.94
C ILE A 23 -7.44 3.93 8.47
N SER A 24 -6.52 3.00 8.76
CA SER A 24 -6.65 1.60 8.34
C SER A 24 -7.84 0.89 9.01
N ASN A 25 -8.31 1.40 10.15
CA ASN A 25 -9.45 0.85 10.88
C ASN A 25 -10.82 1.36 10.40
N ILE A 26 -10.87 2.37 9.54
CA ILE A 26 -12.13 2.86 8.95
C ILE A 26 -12.76 1.71 8.14
N PRO A 27 -14.05 1.37 8.31
CA PRO A 27 -14.63 0.14 7.75
C PRO A 27 -14.43 -0.05 6.23
N THR A 28 -14.59 1.02 5.46
CA THR A 28 -14.41 1.00 3.99
C THR A 28 -12.96 0.76 3.60
N ILE A 29 -12.03 1.40 4.30
CA ILE A 29 -10.59 1.23 4.09
C ILE A 29 -10.17 -0.17 4.55
N LYS A 30 -10.60 -0.61 5.73
CA LYS A 30 -10.34 -1.95 6.24
C LYS A 30 -10.79 -3.02 5.24
N LYS A 31 -12.00 -2.89 4.67
CA LYS A 31 -12.50 -3.76 3.60
C LYS A 31 -11.63 -3.69 2.34
N PHE A 32 -11.18 -2.50 1.96
CA PHE A 32 -10.27 -2.33 0.83
C PHE A 32 -8.87 -2.93 1.06
N LEU A 33 -8.41 -3.00 2.31
CA LEU A 33 -7.13 -3.61 2.70
C LEU A 33 -7.19 -5.14 2.78
N GLN A 34 -8.38 -5.73 2.85
CA GLN A 34 -8.54 -7.19 2.92
C GLN A 34 -8.19 -7.89 1.60
N PRO A 35 -7.71 -9.15 1.66
CA PRO A 35 -7.52 -9.98 0.46
C PRO A 35 -8.82 -10.08 -0.37
N GLY A 36 -8.70 -10.08 -1.69
CA GLY A 36 -9.84 -10.11 -2.61
C GLY A 36 -10.46 -8.74 -2.92
N SER A 37 -9.97 -7.67 -2.28
CA SER A 37 -10.26 -6.30 -2.69
C SER A 37 -9.68 -5.98 -4.08
N GLN A 38 -10.19 -4.91 -4.71
CA GLN A 38 -9.64 -4.34 -5.95
C GLN A 38 -8.26 -3.70 -5.78
N ARG A 39 -7.71 -3.72 -4.57
CA ARG A 39 -6.38 -3.23 -4.28
C ARG A 39 -5.33 -4.01 -5.09
N LYS A 40 -4.62 -3.28 -5.96
CA LYS A 40 -3.54 -3.85 -6.77
C LYS A 40 -2.30 -4.12 -5.92
N PRO A 41 -1.56 -5.22 -6.21
CA PRO A 41 -0.27 -5.49 -5.59
C PRO A 41 0.79 -4.51 -6.10
N LEU A 42 1.99 -4.59 -5.52
CA LEU A 42 3.14 -3.85 -6.02
C LEU A 42 3.48 -4.32 -7.44
N ILE A 43 3.73 -3.36 -8.34
CA ILE A 43 4.16 -3.64 -9.70
C ILE A 43 5.52 -4.31 -9.62
N ARG A 44 5.64 -5.48 -10.24
CA ARG A 44 6.92 -6.17 -10.37
C ARG A 44 7.70 -5.59 -11.54
N GLU A 45 9.04 -5.60 -11.46
CA GLU A 45 9.89 -5.09 -12.54
C GLU A 45 9.59 -5.76 -13.89
N GLU A 46 9.19 -7.03 -13.89
CA GLU A 46 8.77 -7.80 -15.06
C GLU A 46 7.50 -7.27 -15.76
N GLU A 47 6.67 -6.51 -15.05
CA GLU A 47 5.44 -5.92 -15.58
C GLU A 47 5.69 -4.57 -16.23
N VAL A 48 6.78 -3.88 -15.89
CA VAL A 48 7.13 -2.56 -16.44
C VAL A 48 7.28 -2.60 -17.97
N PRO A 49 8.00 -3.57 -18.58
CA PRO A 49 8.08 -3.67 -20.03
C PRO A 49 6.73 -3.92 -20.72
N LYS A 50 5.78 -4.57 -20.05
CA LYS A 50 4.44 -4.81 -20.59
C LYS A 50 3.64 -3.51 -20.64
N VAL A 51 3.75 -2.71 -19.58
CA VAL A 51 3.12 -1.38 -19.51
C VAL A 51 3.73 -0.44 -20.56
N MET A 52 5.06 -0.40 -20.69
CA MET A 52 5.76 0.45 -21.67
C MET A 52 5.52 0.05 -23.14
N LYS A 53 5.01 -1.16 -23.40
CA LYS A 53 4.60 -1.59 -24.75
C LYS A 53 3.18 -1.15 -25.13
N ILE A 54 2.35 -0.79 -24.14
CA ILE A 54 0.95 -0.40 -24.35
C ILE A 54 0.82 1.11 -24.60
N PHE A 55 1.63 1.90 -23.90
CA PHE A 55 1.68 3.37 -23.99
C PHE A 55 2.76 3.82 -24.96
#